data_AF-A0A5K1CB55-F1
#
_entry.id   AF-A0A5K1CB55-F1
#
_cell.length_a   1.000
_cell.length_b   1.000
_cell.length_c   1.000
_cell.angle_alpha   90.00
_cell.angle_beta   90.00
_cell.angle_gamma   90.00
#
_symmetry.space_group_name_H-M   'P 1'
#
loop_
_entity.id
_entity.type
_entity.pdbx_description
1 polymer ?
#
loop_
_entity_poly.entity_id
_entity_poly.type
_entity_poly.pdbx_seq_one_letter_code
_entity_poly.pdbx_strand_id
1 'polypeptide(L)'
;DACKELKSSPLFLKLLEAVLKTGNRMNDGTTRGGAKAFKLDALLKLADVKGTDGKTTLLHFVVQEIIRSEGVRTSDIKDDTRTSEFTEDGVCDEYKCEGSVEIEERYRSIGLDLASRLSKELSSVKKTAGVDLDVLAGSVLKLSERQTKLRSLIQEDILLMDDRAKEFVKMMKSFLGLAEDEIKKLQQDEKRVLHMVRQITEYFHGDMSKDEANPLHIFVIVGDFLRILDQVCKDINCSKPSSSR
;
A
#
# COMPACT_ATOMS: atom_id res chain seq x y z
N ASP A 1 -5.40 10.78 -2.34
CA ASP A 1 -6.03 9.46 -2.56
C ASP A 1 -5.34 8.32 -1.85
N ALA A 2 -4.02 8.15 -1.98
CA ALA A 2 -3.30 7.06 -1.32
C ALA A 2 -3.56 6.93 0.20
N CYS A 3 -3.63 8.04 0.96
CA CYS A 3 -3.98 7.98 2.39
C CYS A 3 -5.39 7.40 2.63
N LYS A 4 -6.35 7.71 1.74
CA LYS A 4 -7.71 7.18 1.81
C LYS A 4 -7.70 5.69 1.46
N GLU A 5 -7.05 5.32 0.37
CA GLU A 5 -6.90 3.92 -0.06
C GLU A 5 -6.35 3.05 1.07
N LEU A 6 -5.25 3.45 1.73
CA LEU A 6 -4.69 2.70 2.87
C LEU A 6 -5.67 2.59 4.05
N LYS A 7 -6.41 3.66 4.36
CA LYS A 7 -7.29 3.69 5.53
C LYS A 7 -8.59 2.94 5.31
N SER A 8 -9.10 2.89 4.08
CA SER A 8 -10.46 2.41 3.80
C SER A 8 -10.54 1.23 2.84
N SER A 9 -9.44 0.74 2.26
CA SER A 9 -9.46 -0.46 1.42
C SER A 9 -9.87 -1.69 2.25
N PRO A 10 -11.03 -2.31 1.97
CA PRO A 10 -11.49 -3.48 2.72
C PRO A 10 -10.56 -4.67 2.49
N LEU A 11 -10.03 -4.83 1.28
CA LEU A 11 -9.10 -5.92 0.96
C LEU A 11 -7.78 -5.77 1.70
N PHE A 12 -7.25 -4.55 1.80
CA PHE A 12 -6.02 -4.30 2.54
C PHE A 12 -6.21 -4.59 4.04
N LEU A 13 -7.29 -4.12 4.66
CA LEU A 13 -7.55 -4.39 6.07
C LEU A 13 -7.75 -5.89 6.35
N LYS A 14 -8.43 -6.61 5.45
CA LYS A 14 -8.56 -8.09 5.52
C LYS A 14 -7.21 -8.79 5.40
N LEU A 15 -6.34 -8.32 4.50
CA LEU A 15 -4.98 -8.84 4.38
C LEU A 15 -4.22 -8.66 5.69
N LEU A 16 -4.26 -7.48 6.29
CA LEU A 16 -3.59 -7.22 7.57
C LEU A 16 -4.14 -8.13 8.68
N GLU A 17 -5.46 -8.31 8.75
CA GLU A 17 -6.08 -9.20 9.72
C GLU A 17 -5.64 -10.66 9.52
N ALA A 18 -5.60 -11.13 8.26
CA ALA A 18 -5.14 -12.47 7.92
C ALA A 18 -3.66 -12.68 8.27
N VAL A 19 -2.81 -11.69 8.00
CA VAL A 19 -1.39 -11.71 8.41
C VAL A 19 -1.25 -11.81 9.92
N LEU A 20 -2.02 -11.01 10.68
CA LEU A 20 -1.98 -11.03 12.14
C LEU A 20 -2.45 -12.39 12.70
N LYS A 21 -3.56 -12.93 12.19
CA LYS A 21 -4.09 -14.24 12.61
C LYS A 21 -3.11 -15.38 12.29
N THR A 22 -2.58 -15.42 11.08
CA THR A 22 -1.59 -16.43 10.68
C THR A 22 -0.32 -16.29 11.52
N GLY A 23 0.18 -15.07 11.71
CA GLY A 23 1.34 -14.79 12.56
C GLY A 23 1.15 -15.26 14.00
N ASN A 24 0.00 -14.96 14.61
CA ASN A 24 -0.31 -15.41 15.97
C ASN A 24 -0.40 -16.93 16.07
N ARG A 25 -1.04 -17.59 15.09
CA ARG A 25 -1.15 -19.06 15.06
C ARG A 25 0.22 -19.73 14.92
N MET A 26 1.11 -19.18 14.09
CA MET A 26 2.45 -19.75 13.87
C MET A 26 3.42 -19.51 15.03
N ASN A 27 3.19 -18.45 15.81
CA ASN A 27 4.04 -18.09 16.94
C ASN A 27 3.40 -18.47 18.29
N ASP A 28 2.39 -19.35 18.29
CA ASP A 28 1.74 -19.81 19.51
C ASP A 28 2.76 -20.47 20.46
N GLY A 29 2.62 -20.20 21.76
CA GLY A 29 3.58 -20.62 22.77
C GLY A 29 4.94 -19.88 22.76
N THR A 30 5.15 -18.89 21.89
CA THR A 30 6.35 -18.03 21.89
C THR A 30 6.05 -16.61 22.38
N THR A 31 7.09 -15.82 22.65
CA THR A 31 6.94 -14.39 23.00
C THR A 31 6.38 -13.52 21.85
N ARG A 32 6.28 -14.08 20.64
CA ARG A 32 5.71 -13.42 19.45
C ARG A 32 4.25 -13.81 19.18
N GLY A 33 3.69 -14.75 19.94
CA GLY A 33 2.28 -15.13 19.87
C GLY A 33 1.37 -14.12 20.56
N GLY A 34 0.08 -14.12 20.22
CA GLY A 34 -0.92 -13.26 20.87
C GLY A 34 -0.76 -11.75 20.62
N ALA A 35 -0.08 -11.35 19.55
CA ALA A 35 0.07 -9.96 19.16
C ALA A 35 -1.28 -9.33 18.82
N LYS A 36 -1.44 -8.04 19.17
CA LYS A 36 -2.62 -7.23 18.82
C LYS A 36 -2.47 -6.46 17.52
N ALA A 37 -1.24 -6.22 17.11
CA ALA A 37 -0.87 -5.51 15.89
C ALA A 37 0.55 -5.92 15.49
N PHE A 38 0.94 -5.58 14.27
CA PHE A 38 2.30 -5.76 13.76
C PHE A 38 2.70 -4.54 12.93
N LYS A 39 4.01 -4.30 12.79
CA LYS A 39 4.54 -3.24 11.92
C LYS A 39 4.42 -3.65 10.45
N LEU A 40 4.03 -2.71 9.58
CA LEU A 40 3.85 -2.98 8.14
C LEU A 40 5.11 -3.54 7.46
N ASP A 41 6.30 -3.28 7.99
CA ASP A 41 7.57 -3.88 7.55
C ASP A 41 7.53 -5.42 7.46
N ALA A 42 6.70 -6.07 8.28
CA ALA A 42 6.54 -7.51 8.24
C ALA A 42 5.92 -8.01 6.92
N LEU A 43 5.17 -7.17 6.21
CA LEU A 43 4.57 -7.52 4.90
C LEU A 43 5.64 -7.89 3.87
N LEU A 44 6.79 -7.21 3.91
CA LEU A 44 7.90 -7.46 2.98
C LEU A 44 8.52 -8.85 3.17
N LYS A 45 8.30 -9.50 4.31
CA LYS A 45 8.86 -10.82 4.63
C LYS A 45 7.93 -11.97 4.27
N LEU A 46 6.69 -11.70 3.88
CA LEU A 46 5.68 -12.74 3.66
C LEU A 46 6.01 -13.67 2.49
N ALA A 47 6.70 -13.15 1.47
CA ALA A 47 7.13 -13.94 0.32
C ALA A 47 8.40 -14.75 0.58
N ASP A 48 9.25 -14.31 1.52
CA ASP A 48 10.57 -14.90 1.77
C ASP A 48 10.54 -16.00 2.84
N VAL A 49 9.60 -15.93 3.78
CA VAL A 49 9.46 -16.93 4.84
C VAL A 49 8.81 -18.19 4.28
N LYS A 50 9.60 -19.26 4.16
CA LYS A 50 9.18 -20.58 3.65
C LYS A 50 8.98 -21.60 4.77
N GLY A 51 8.05 -22.52 4.56
CA GLY A 51 7.83 -23.69 5.41
C GLY A 51 8.95 -24.72 5.29
N THR A 52 8.85 -25.80 6.07
CA THR A 52 9.81 -26.92 6.08
C THR A 52 9.90 -27.65 4.74
N ASP A 53 8.87 -27.54 3.90
CA ASP A 53 8.82 -28.06 2.54
C ASP A 53 9.65 -27.24 1.54
N GLY A 54 10.13 -26.06 1.91
CA GLY A 54 10.86 -25.12 1.05
C GLY A 54 10.05 -24.54 -0.10
N LYS A 55 8.74 -24.87 -0.20
CA LYS A 55 7.85 -24.52 -1.30
C LYS A 55 6.77 -23.54 -0.86
N THR A 56 6.15 -23.80 0.29
CA THR A 56 5.03 -23.00 0.77
C THR A 56 5.55 -21.76 1.52
N THR A 57 5.14 -20.57 1.09
CA THR A 57 5.49 -19.31 1.76
C THR A 57 4.41 -18.85 2.73
N LEU A 58 4.75 -17.94 3.65
CA LEU A 58 3.79 -17.34 4.58
C LEU A 58 2.62 -16.63 3.84
N LEU A 59 2.89 -16.07 2.66
CA LEU A 59 1.86 -15.49 1.80
C LEU A 59 0.76 -16.50 1.40
N HIS A 60 1.10 -17.78 1.21
CA HIS A 60 0.11 -18.82 0.89
C HIS A 60 -0.90 -19.01 2.03
N PHE A 61 -0.41 -19.07 3.28
CA PHE A 61 -1.27 -19.17 4.46
C PHE A 61 -2.14 -17.93 4.67
N VAL A 62 -1.62 -16.74 4.32
CA VAL A 62 -2.38 -15.49 4.36
C VAL A 62 -3.54 -15.51 3.35
N VAL A 63 -3.31 -15.98 2.12
CA VAL A 63 -4.37 -16.14 1.11
C VAL A 63 -5.44 -17.14 1.59
N GLN A 64 -5.02 -18.27 2.16
CA GLN A 64 -5.94 -19.27 2.71
C GLN A 64 -6.81 -18.69 3.82
N GLU A 65 -6.23 -17.90 4.71
CA GLU A 65 -6.95 -17.24 5.81
C GLU A 65 -7.96 -16.21 5.30
N ILE A 66 -7.64 -15.46 4.23
CA ILE A 66 -8.58 -14.53 3.59
C ILE A 66 -9.79 -15.29 3.03
N ILE A 67 -9.57 -16.38 2.29
CA ILE A 67 -10.65 -17.21 1.74
C ILE A 67 -11.55 -17.74 2.85
N ARG A 68 -10.95 -18.23 3.94
CA ARG A 68 -11.67 -18.72 5.12
C ARG A 68 -12.52 -17.62 5.77
N SER A 69 -12.00 -16.39 5.82
CA SER A 69 -12.67 -15.24 6.43
C SER A 69 -13.78 -14.62 5.58
N GLU A 70 -13.68 -14.69 4.24
CA GLU A 70 -14.72 -14.16 3.34
C GLU A 70 -15.98 -15.02 3.30
N GLY A 71 -15.96 -16.19 3.95
CA GLY A 71 -17.11 -17.08 3.96
C GLY A 71 -17.56 -17.44 2.55
N VAL A 72 -16.61 -17.50 1.58
CA VAL A 72 -16.83 -18.22 0.33
C VAL A 72 -17.36 -19.55 0.79
N ARG A 73 -18.67 -19.72 0.64
CA ARG A 73 -19.32 -20.97 0.92
C ARG A 73 -18.66 -21.92 -0.03
N THR A 74 -17.77 -22.68 0.55
CA THR A 74 -17.46 -24.02 0.15
C THR A 74 -18.72 -24.86 0.35
N SER A 75 -19.82 -24.48 -0.30
CA SER A 75 -20.89 -25.43 -0.60
C SER A 75 -20.41 -26.52 -1.56
N ASP A 76 -19.19 -26.38 -2.09
CA ASP A 76 -18.43 -27.46 -2.74
C ASP A 76 -17.45 -28.18 -1.78
N ILE A 77 -17.29 -27.78 -0.50
CA ILE A 77 -16.67 -28.65 0.54
C ILE A 77 -17.78 -29.57 1.06
N LYS A 78 -18.11 -30.53 0.21
CA LYS A 78 -18.41 -31.89 0.62
C LYS A 78 -17.59 -32.78 -0.29
N ASP A 79 -16.33 -33.03 0.08
CA ASP A 79 -15.99 -34.42 0.38
C ASP A 79 -14.71 -34.52 1.23
N ASP A 80 -14.84 -35.38 2.25
CA ASP A 80 -13.86 -36.03 3.09
C ASP A 80 -12.53 -35.33 3.45
N THR A 81 -12.56 -34.44 4.44
CA THR A 81 -11.49 -34.47 5.45
C THR A 81 -12.13 -34.35 6.81
N ARG A 82 -12.44 -35.52 7.38
CA ARG A 82 -12.77 -35.67 8.79
C ARG A 82 -11.75 -34.91 9.62
N THR A 83 -12.26 -34.07 10.50
CA THR A 83 -11.58 -33.61 11.71
C THR A 83 -10.87 -34.80 12.35
N SER A 84 -9.54 -34.89 12.19
CA SER A 84 -8.72 -35.76 13.02
C SER A 84 -8.58 -35.05 14.36
N GLU A 85 -9.46 -35.42 15.27
CA GLU A 85 -9.10 -35.49 16.67
C GLU A 85 -7.83 -36.33 16.79
N PHE A 86 -6.94 -35.91 17.67
CA PHE A 86 -5.72 -36.59 18.01
C PHE A 86 -6.05 -37.97 18.59
N THR A 87 -5.76 -39.03 17.85
CA THR A 87 -5.52 -40.35 18.43
C THR A 87 -4.20 -40.88 17.90
N GLU A 88 -3.27 -41.08 18.82
CA GLU A 88 -2.11 -41.95 18.67
C GLU A 88 -2.61 -43.33 18.20
N ASP A 89 -2.16 -43.79 17.03
CA ASP A 89 -1.45 -45.06 16.82
C ASP A 89 -1.38 -45.41 15.32
N GLY A 90 -0.27 -46.01 14.89
CA GLY A 90 -0.21 -46.90 13.72
C GLY A 90 -0.37 -46.34 12.30
N VAL A 91 0.77 -46.22 11.61
CA VAL A 91 1.05 -46.48 10.17
C VAL A 91 -0.05 -46.17 9.14
N CYS A 92 0.23 -45.28 8.19
CA CYS A 92 -0.43 -45.33 6.89
C CYS A 92 0.53 -45.15 5.71
N ASP A 93 0.36 -46.11 4.81
CA ASP A 93 1.11 -46.43 3.61
C ASP A 93 0.69 -45.55 2.44
N GLU A 94 1.56 -45.52 1.44
CA GLU A 94 1.57 -44.74 0.21
C GLU A 94 0.32 -44.92 -0.70
N TYR A 95 -0.49 -43.88 -0.90
CA TYR A 95 -1.44 -43.76 -2.03
C TYR A 95 -1.54 -42.31 -2.55
N LYS A 96 -1.30 -42.13 -3.87
CA LYS A 96 -1.29 -40.90 -4.70
C LYS A 96 -2.53 -39.98 -4.46
N CYS A 97 -2.47 -38.64 -4.34
CA CYS A 97 -1.89 -37.53 -5.14
C CYS A 97 -2.62 -37.12 -6.46
N GLU A 98 -3.95 -37.26 -6.56
CA GLU A 98 -4.74 -36.60 -7.64
C GLU A 98 -5.57 -35.40 -7.13
N GLY A 99 -6.10 -35.44 -5.91
CA GLY A 99 -6.86 -34.30 -5.34
C GLY A 99 -6.00 -33.08 -4.95
N SER A 100 -4.68 -33.22 -4.85
CA SER A 100 -3.78 -32.12 -4.44
C SER A 100 -3.56 -31.07 -5.54
N VAL A 101 -3.60 -31.46 -6.81
CA VAL A 101 -3.28 -30.57 -7.94
C VAL A 101 -4.42 -29.60 -8.23
N GLU A 102 -5.67 -30.07 -8.22
CA GLU A 102 -6.85 -29.22 -8.44
C GLU A 102 -7.02 -28.19 -7.31
N ILE A 103 -6.72 -28.60 -6.07
CA ILE A 103 -6.74 -27.71 -4.91
C ILE A 103 -5.66 -26.62 -5.05
N GLU A 104 -4.45 -27.00 -5.45
CA GLU A 104 -3.35 -26.05 -5.66
C GLU A 104 -3.65 -25.05 -6.80
N GLU A 105 -4.22 -25.53 -7.92
CA GLU A 105 -4.65 -24.68 -9.03
C GLU A 105 -5.79 -23.72 -8.65
N ARG A 106 -6.73 -24.17 -7.80
CA ARG A 106 -7.82 -23.33 -7.29
C ARG A 106 -7.30 -22.23 -6.37
N TYR A 107 -6.43 -22.56 -5.41
CA TYR A 107 -5.80 -21.57 -4.54
C TYR A 107 -4.95 -20.58 -5.33
N ARG A 108 -4.25 -21.07 -6.35
CA ARG A 108 -3.48 -20.25 -7.29
C ARG A 108 -4.37 -19.22 -8.00
N SER A 109 -5.50 -19.66 -8.56
CA SER A 109 -6.44 -18.76 -9.25
C SER A 109 -7.02 -17.69 -8.32
N ILE A 110 -7.39 -18.06 -7.10
CA ILE A 110 -7.98 -17.12 -6.13
C ILE A 110 -6.94 -16.12 -5.63
N GLY A 111 -5.72 -16.58 -5.31
CA GLY A 111 -4.62 -15.71 -4.91
C GLY A 111 -4.28 -14.67 -5.98
N LEU A 112 -4.28 -15.06 -7.26
CA LEU A 112 -4.07 -14.16 -8.39
C LEU A 112 -5.17 -13.09 -8.53
N ASP A 113 -6.45 -13.49 -8.39
CA ASP A 113 -7.57 -12.53 -8.41
C ASP A 113 -7.47 -11.51 -7.27
N LEU A 114 -7.24 -12.00 -6.06
CA LEU A 114 -7.11 -11.17 -4.87
C LEU A 114 -5.95 -10.19 -5.00
N ALA A 115 -4.79 -10.66 -5.47
CA ALA A 115 -3.62 -9.82 -5.71
C ALA A 115 -3.91 -8.74 -6.75
N SER A 116 -4.52 -9.10 -7.88
CA SER A 116 -4.91 -8.16 -8.93
C SER A 116 -5.87 -7.08 -8.41
N ARG A 117 -6.84 -7.47 -7.58
CA ARG A 117 -7.82 -6.55 -6.98
C ARG A 117 -7.17 -5.63 -5.95
N LEU A 118 -6.33 -6.16 -5.06
CA LEU A 118 -5.60 -5.35 -4.08
C LEU A 118 -4.67 -4.34 -4.77
N SER A 119 -3.95 -4.80 -5.80
CA SER A 119 -3.05 -3.99 -6.62
C SER A 119 -3.77 -2.83 -7.33
N LYS A 120 -5.06 -3.02 -7.69
CA LYS A 120 -5.93 -1.98 -8.25
C LYS A 120 -6.46 -1.02 -7.18
N GLU A 121 -6.95 -1.53 -6.03
CA GLU A 121 -7.48 -0.71 -4.93
C GLU A 121 -6.42 0.23 -4.35
N LEU A 122 -5.16 -0.19 -4.32
CA LEU A 122 -4.03 0.58 -3.78
C LEU A 122 -3.16 1.20 -4.88
N SER A 123 -3.74 1.49 -6.05
CA SER A 123 -2.96 2.00 -7.19
C SER A 123 -2.34 3.37 -6.94
N SER A 124 -2.96 4.23 -6.14
CA SER A 124 -2.39 5.53 -5.78
C SER A 124 -1.25 5.37 -4.78
N VAL A 125 -1.30 4.38 -3.89
CA VAL A 125 -0.19 4.07 -2.97
C VAL A 125 1.10 3.78 -3.74
N LYS A 126 1.04 2.98 -4.80
CA LYS A 126 2.20 2.68 -5.67
C LYS A 126 2.79 3.93 -6.33
N LYS A 127 1.94 4.90 -6.70
CA LYS A 127 2.37 6.18 -7.29
C LYS A 127 3.00 7.08 -6.23
N THR A 128 2.36 7.18 -5.06
CA THR A 128 2.82 8.01 -3.94
C THR A 128 4.17 7.54 -3.39
N ALA A 129 4.48 6.24 -3.44
CA ALA A 129 5.77 5.70 -3.03
C ALA A 129 6.98 6.31 -3.79
N GLY A 130 6.77 6.85 -5.00
CA GLY A 130 7.81 7.50 -5.79
C GLY A 130 7.80 9.03 -5.74
N VAL A 131 6.94 9.63 -4.91
CA VAL A 131 6.85 11.08 -4.78
C VAL A 131 7.91 11.58 -3.80
N ASP A 132 8.55 12.70 -4.14
CA ASP A 132 9.44 13.43 -3.25
C ASP A 132 8.70 14.65 -2.66
N LEU A 133 8.37 14.57 -1.37
CA LEU A 133 7.66 15.65 -0.68
C LEU A 133 8.51 16.89 -0.48
N ASP A 134 9.83 16.74 -0.32
CA ASP A 134 10.73 17.87 -0.11
C ASP A 134 10.88 18.69 -1.39
N VAL A 135 10.94 18.01 -2.54
CA VAL A 135 10.91 18.67 -3.85
C VAL A 135 9.59 19.40 -4.09
N LEU A 136 8.45 18.81 -3.69
CA LEU A 136 7.15 19.46 -3.80
C LEU A 136 7.07 20.71 -2.91
N ALA A 137 7.37 20.57 -1.62
CA ALA A 137 7.37 21.66 -0.66
C ALA A 137 8.34 22.79 -1.08
N GLY A 138 9.55 22.43 -1.50
CA GLY A 138 10.53 23.36 -2.02
C GLY A 138 10.06 24.11 -3.27
N SER A 139 9.25 23.48 -4.12
CA SER A 139 8.68 24.12 -5.31
C SER A 139 7.59 25.13 -4.96
N VAL A 140 6.72 24.82 -4.01
CA VAL A 140 5.67 25.75 -3.51
C VAL A 140 6.32 26.97 -2.83
N LEU A 141 7.35 26.75 -2.00
CA LEU A 141 8.12 27.83 -1.38
C LEU A 141 8.77 28.74 -2.43
N LYS A 142 9.45 28.17 -3.43
CA LYS A 142 10.07 28.94 -4.53
C LYS A 142 9.06 29.78 -5.31
N LEU A 143 7.85 29.25 -5.56
CA LEU A 143 6.79 30.01 -6.22
C LEU A 143 6.36 31.22 -5.37
N SER A 144 6.14 31.01 -4.07
CA SER A 144 5.76 32.08 -3.13
C SER A 144 6.84 33.16 -2.99
N GLU A 145 8.11 32.78 -2.94
CA GLU A 145 9.23 33.72 -2.92
C GLU A 145 9.32 34.54 -4.21
N ARG A 146 9.19 33.89 -5.39
CA ARG A 146 9.22 34.57 -6.68
C ARG A 146 8.07 35.55 -6.84
N GLN A 147 6.88 35.16 -6.39
CA GLN A 147 5.70 36.03 -6.37
C GLN A 147 5.93 37.27 -5.49
N THR A 148 6.53 37.08 -4.31
CA THR A 148 6.86 38.19 -3.39
C THR A 148 7.86 39.15 -4.02
N LYS A 149 8.89 38.63 -4.69
CA LYS A 149 9.88 39.44 -5.44
C LYS A 149 9.25 40.21 -6.59
N LEU A 150 8.37 39.59 -7.38
CA LEU A 150 7.65 40.30 -8.45
C LEU A 150 6.76 41.39 -7.88
N ARG A 151 6.05 41.12 -6.78
CA ARG A 151 5.21 42.11 -6.11
C ARG A 151 6.01 43.35 -5.69
N SER A 152 7.22 43.19 -5.15
CA SER A 152 8.06 44.34 -4.80
C SER A 152 8.53 45.14 -6.03
N LEU A 153 8.80 44.48 -7.16
CA LEU A 153 9.24 45.17 -8.39
C LEU A 153 8.15 46.03 -9.03
N ILE A 154 6.88 45.63 -8.89
CA ILE A 154 5.74 46.34 -9.50
C ILE A 154 5.17 47.42 -8.56
N GLN A 155 5.73 47.55 -7.37
CA GLN A 155 5.32 48.52 -6.35
C GLN A 155 6.09 49.86 -6.45
N GLU A 156 6.75 50.12 -7.58
CA GLU A 156 7.41 51.40 -7.89
C GLU A 156 6.43 52.52 -8.27
N ASP A 157 6.89 53.78 -8.21
CA ASP A 157 6.08 54.99 -8.35
C ASP A 157 5.46 55.13 -9.75
N ILE A 158 4.16 54.84 -9.84
CA ILE A 158 3.33 54.93 -11.06
C ILE A 158 3.18 56.38 -11.55
N LEU A 159 3.37 57.35 -10.67
CA LEU A 159 3.11 58.77 -10.95
C LEU A 159 4.06 59.38 -12.00
N LEU A 160 5.23 58.78 -12.22
CA LEU A 160 6.23 59.24 -13.20
C LEU A 160 6.23 58.44 -14.51
N MET A 161 5.32 57.47 -14.68
CA MET A 161 5.31 56.55 -15.82
C MET A 161 4.49 57.08 -17.01
N ASP A 162 4.86 56.66 -18.22
CA ASP A 162 4.02 56.87 -19.40
C ASP A 162 2.76 55.98 -19.37
N ASP A 163 1.77 56.27 -20.21
CA ASP A 163 0.49 55.56 -20.17
C ASP A 163 0.59 54.07 -20.52
N ARG A 164 1.57 53.68 -21.35
CA ARG A 164 1.81 52.27 -21.68
C ARG A 164 2.38 51.50 -20.48
N ALA A 165 3.32 52.11 -19.75
CA ALA A 165 3.89 51.56 -18.54
C ALA A 165 2.83 51.46 -17.43
N LYS A 166 1.94 52.44 -17.29
CA LYS A 166 0.79 52.36 -16.37
C LYS A 166 -0.13 51.18 -16.69
N GLU A 167 -0.43 50.96 -17.96
CA GLU A 167 -1.27 49.83 -18.39
C GLU A 167 -0.61 48.48 -18.12
N PHE A 168 0.69 48.36 -18.41
CA PHE A 168 1.47 47.17 -18.04
C PHE A 168 1.42 46.90 -16.53
N VAL A 169 1.70 47.91 -15.70
CA VAL A 169 1.65 47.77 -14.23
C VAL A 169 0.26 47.35 -13.76
N LYS A 170 -0.81 47.88 -14.35
CA LYS A 170 -2.19 47.49 -14.03
C LYS A 170 -2.44 46.02 -14.35
N MET A 171 -2.09 45.56 -15.55
CA MET A 171 -2.20 44.14 -15.93
C MET A 171 -1.39 43.25 -14.99
N MET A 172 -0.18 43.70 -14.65
CA MET A 172 0.74 42.91 -13.85
C MET A 172 0.29 42.79 -12.39
N LYS A 173 -0.30 43.85 -11.82
CA LYS A 173 -0.97 43.80 -10.52
C LYS A 173 -2.14 42.82 -10.51
N SER A 174 -2.94 42.79 -11.59
CA SER A 174 -4.07 41.86 -11.70
C SER A 174 -3.59 40.40 -11.76
N PHE A 175 -2.59 40.10 -12.59
CA PHE A 175 -1.99 38.77 -12.65
C PHE A 175 -1.40 38.35 -11.31
N LEU A 176 -0.69 39.24 -10.61
CA LEU A 176 -0.12 38.93 -9.31
C LEU A 176 -1.16 38.63 -8.25
N GLY A 177 -2.31 39.32 -8.27
CA GLY A 177 -3.44 39.00 -7.39
C GLY A 177 -3.95 37.58 -7.61
N LEU A 178 -4.15 37.19 -8.88
CA LEU A 178 -4.59 35.83 -9.23
C LEU A 178 -3.54 34.78 -8.83
N ALA A 179 -2.27 35.04 -9.11
CA ALA A 179 -1.18 34.14 -8.74
C ALA A 179 -1.05 33.99 -7.21
N GLU A 180 -1.26 35.08 -6.47
CA GLU A 180 -1.25 35.06 -5.00
C GLU A 180 -2.34 34.15 -4.42
N ASP A 181 -3.55 34.25 -4.95
CA ASP A 181 -4.67 33.44 -4.51
C ASP A 181 -4.44 31.96 -4.82
N GLU A 182 -3.93 31.63 -6.01
CA GLU A 182 -3.59 30.25 -6.37
C GLU A 182 -2.42 29.68 -5.56
N ILE A 183 -1.35 30.45 -5.32
CA ILE A 183 -0.22 30.01 -4.49
C ILE A 183 -0.68 29.79 -3.04
N LYS A 184 -1.55 30.65 -2.49
CA LYS A 184 -2.12 30.45 -1.15
C LYS A 184 -2.94 29.17 -1.06
N LYS A 185 -3.76 28.87 -2.08
CA LYS A 185 -4.51 27.60 -2.15
C LYS A 185 -3.54 26.42 -2.17
N LEU A 186 -2.50 26.46 -3.01
CA LEU A 186 -1.47 25.41 -3.07
C LEU A 186 -0.77 25.19 -1.72
N GLN A 187 -0.40 26.25 -1.00
CA GLN A 187 0.19 26.16 0.33
C GLN A 187 -0.76 25.54 1.37
N GLN A 188 -2.06 25.83 1.28
CA GLN A 188 -3.06 25.22 2.16
C GLN A 188 -3.25 23.74 1.83
N ASP A 189 -3.28 23.39 0.55
CA ASP A 189 -3.40 22.02 0.08
C ASP A 189 -2.18 21.19 0.49
N GLU A 190 -0.97 21.72 0.34
CA GLU A 190 0.28 21.11 0.81
C GLU A 190 0.21 20.78 2.30
N LYS A 191 -0.15 21.76 3.15
CA LYS A 191 -0.30 21.54 4.60
C LYS A 191 -1.35 20.46 4.91
N ARG A 192 -2.46 20.44 4.18
CA ARG A 192 -3.52 19.45 4.35
C ARG A 192 -3.02 18.04 4.00
N VAL A 193 -2.31 17.90 2.87
CA VAL A 193 -1.74 16.63 2.42
C VAL A 193 -0.71 16.11 3.44
N LEU A 194 0.22 16.97 3.88
CA LEU A 194 1.23 16.58 4.88
C LEU A 194 0.59 16.15 6.20
N HIS A 195 -0.47 16.85 6.63
CA HIS A 195 -1.22 16.44 7.82
C HIS A 195 -1.88 15.07 7.64
N MET A 196 -2.50 14.81 6.50
CA MET A 196 -3.10 13.50 6.20
C MET A 196 -2.05 12.38 6.15
N VAL A 197 -0.88 12.65 5.55
CA VAL A 197 0.26 11.72 5.54
C VAL A 197 0.68 11.38 6.97
N ARG A 198 0.84 12.39 7.83
CA ARG A 198 1.17 12.18 9.24
C ARG A 198 0.12 11.33 9.96
N GLN A 199 -1.16 11.64 9.81
CA GLN A 199 -2.24 10.89 10.46
C GLN A 199 -2.28 9.42 10.04
N ILE A 200 -2.04 9.12 8.76
CA ILE A 200 -2.07 7.73 8.30
C ILE A 200 -0.82 6.96 8.74
N THR A 201 0.32 7.63 8.83
CA THR A 201 1.57 7.07 9.36
C THR A 201 1.41 6.75 10.85
N GLU A 202 0.85 7.67 11.64
CA GLU A 202 0.53 7.43 13.05
C GLU A 202 -0.46 6.27 13.23
N TYR A 203 -1.45 6.14 12.34
CA TYR A 203 -2.45 5.07 12.40
C TYR A 203 -1.84 3.67 12.22
N PHE A 204 -0.89 3.48 11.30
CA PHE A 204 -0.33 2.16 10.99
C PHE A 204 0.98 1.83 11.71
N HIS A 205 1.79 2.84 12.07
CA HIS A 205 3.11 2.63 12.65
C HIS A 205 3.21 3.11 14.10
N GLY A 206 2.21 3.84 14.60
CA GLY A 206 2.20 4.38 15.97
C GLY A 206 2.94 5.70 16.09
N ASP A 207 3.33 6.06 17.30
CA ASP A 207 3.97 7.36 17.58
C ASP A 207 5.31 7.46 16.86
N MET A 208 5.36 8.35 15.87
CA MET A 208 6.58 8.69 15.14
C MET A 208 7.45 9.52 16.09
N SER A 209 8.51 8.93 16.64
CA SER A 209 9.59 9.75 17.20
C SER A 209 10.05 10.74 16.13
N LYS A 210 10.38 11.98 16.50
CA LYS A 210 10.69 13.11 15.60
C LYS A 210 11.81 12.87 14.56
N ASP A 211 12.45 11.71 14.58
CA ASP A 211 13.64 11.35 13.79
C ASP A 211 13.39 10.40 12.60
N GLU A 212 12.14 10.00 12.31
CA GLU A 212 11.90 9.18 11.11
C GLU A 212 11.92 10.05 9.84
N ALA A 213 13.02 9.97 9.10
CA ALA A 213 13.41 10.91 8.04
C ALA A 213 12.51 10.94 6.79
N ASN A 214 11.55 10.02 6.64
CA ASN A 214 10.70 9.95 5.45
C ASN A 214 9.21 9.86 5.81
N PRO A 215 8.42 10.96 5.64
CA PRO A 215 6.98 10.95 5.89
C PRO A 215 6.20 9.94 5.04
N LEU A 216 6.75 9.52 3.89
CA LEU A 216 6.12 8.57 2.98
C LEU A 216 6.52 7.11 3.22
N HIS A 217 7.28 6.81 4.27
CA HIS A 217 7.80 5.46 4.53
C HIS A 217 6.74 4.35 4.44
N ILE A 218 5.54 4.55 5.01
CA ILE A 218 4.46 3.55 4.94
C ILE A 218 4.00 3.28 3.50
N PHE A 219 4.01 4.29 2.63
CA PHE A 219 3.62 4.16 1.22
C PHE A 219 4.68 3.40 0.46
N VAL A 220 5.96 3.60 0.80
CA VAL A 220 7.09 2.84 0.25
C VAL A 220 6.96 1.36 0.62
N ILE A 221 6.77 1.04 1.91
CA ILE A 221 6.60 -0.35 2.37
C ILE A 221 5.44 -1.03 1.63
N VAL A 222 4.25 -0.43 1.64
CA VAL A 222 3.08 -1.04 1.00
C VAL A 222 3.25 -1.09 -0.51
N GLY A 223 3.87 -0.07 -1.11
CA GLY A 223 4.20 -0.05 -2.53
C GLY A 223 5.14 -1.19 -2.94
N ASP A 224 6.18 -1.46 -2.15
CA ASP A 224 7.13 -2.55 -2.39
C ASP A 224 6.48 -3.91 -2.18
N PHE A 225 5.66 -4.07 -1.13
CA PHE A 225 4.88 -5.28 -0.93
C PHE A 225 3.98 -5.56 -2.16
N LEU A 226 3.31 -4.54 -2.70
CA LEU A 226 2.47 -4.71 -3.90
C LEU A 226 3.29 -5.08 -5.13
N ARG A 227 4.52 -4.55 -5.27
CA ARG A 227 5.44 -4.95 -6.36
C ARG A 227 5.89 -6.40 -6.23
N ILE A 228 6.23 -6.85 -5.03
CA ILE A 228 6.56 -8.25 -4.74
C ILE A 228 5.37 -9.14 -5.08
N LEU A 229 4.18 -8.76 -4.64
CA LEU A 229 2.95 -9.49 -4.92
C LEU A 229 2.66 -9.58 -6.42
N ASP A 230 2.78 -8.46 -7.15
CA ASP A 230 2.63 -8.41 -8.60
C ASP A 230 3.66 -9.33 -9.30
N GLN A 231 4.89 -9.42 -8.79
CA GLN A 231 5.95 -10.28 -9.35
C GLN A 231 5.66 -11.76 -9.10
N VAL A 232 5.32 -12.14 -7.87
CA VAL A 232 4.92 -13.52 -7.53
C VAL A 232 3.75 -13.97 -8.40
N CYS A 233 2.78 -13.09 -8.65
CA CYS A 233 1.66 -13.38 -9.53
C CYS A 233 2.08 -13.61 -11.00
N LYS A 234 3.10 -12.91 -11.49
CA LYS A 234 3.64 -13.12 -12.84
C LYS A 234 4.38 -14.46 -12.94
N ASP A 235 5.24 -14.76 -11.97
CA ASP A 235 6.04 -15.99 -11.97
C ASP A 235 5.14 -17.24 -11.98
N ILE A 236 4.06 -17.21 -11.20
CA ILE A 236 3.04 -18.26 -11.15
C ILE A 236 2.29 -18.43 -12.48
N ASN A 237 2.04 -17.33 -13.21
CA ASN A 237 1.42 -17.39 -14.53
C ASN A 237 2.38 -17.93 -15.60
N CYS A 238 3.68 -17.66 -15.46
CA CYS A 238 4.73 -18.14 -16.37
C CYS A 238 5.10 -19.61 -16.12
N SER A 239 4.90 -20.15 -14.91
CA SER A 239 5.22 -21.54 -14.56
C SER A 239 4.17 -22.57 -15.00
N LYS A 240 3.16 -22.18 -15.80
CA LYS A 240 2.26 -23.16 -16.42
C LYS A 240 3.07 -24.01 -17.41
N PRO A 241 3.15 -25.35 -17.26
CA PRO A 241 3.70 -26.16 -18.33
C PRO A 241 2.80 -25.95 -19.56
N SER A 242 3.43 -25.67 -20.70
CA SER A 242 2.76 -25.78 -21.99
C SER A 242 2.13 -27.16 -22.05
N SER A 243 0.81 -27.23 -21.94
CA SER A 243 0.03 -28.41 -22.28
C SER A 243 0.33 -28.71 -23.74
N SER A 244 1.27 -29.63 -23.98
CA SER A 244 1.52 -30.21 -25.28
C SER A 244 0.34 -31.10 -25.61
N ARG A 245 -0.53 -30.63 -26.51
CA ARG A 245 -1.36 -31.47 -27.36
C ARG A 245 -1.07 -31.11 -28.80
#